data_AF-A0A2S7IQQ8-F1
#
_entry.id   AF-A0A2S7IQQ8-F1
#
_cell.length_a   1.000
_cell.length_b   1.000
_cell.length_c   1.000
_cell.angle_alpha   90.00
_cell.angle_beta   90.00
_cell.angle_gamma   90.00
#
_symmetry.space_group_name_H-M   'P 1'
#
loop_
_entity.id
_entity.type
_entity.pdbx_description
1 polymer ?
#
loop_
_entity_poly.entity_id
_entity_poly.type
_entity_poly.pdbx_seq_one_letter_code
_entity_poly.pdbx_strand_id
1 'polypeptide(L)'
;MTLQDLFRSVSQQPGPFALVLMCIPLLALLVNLWSGRTPEEILRWKYAYTVLVYAAAIPGVFAFTLNIYLFLFERQSVWTMNLITQVLPMISMGATLWMIRQKIPFSYVPGFGKLSGFLTLIAALIGVLFFLDRLHFYAVTYVPFAYLLIGFVGVLLLIRFAWSRLF
;
A
#
# COMPACT_ATOMS: atom_id res chain seq x y z
N MET A 1 -18.57 17.38 -7.01
CA MET A 1 -18.11 15.99 -7.24
C MET A 1 -17.49 15.50 -5.94
N THR A 2 -18.15 14.59 -5.25
CA THR A 2 -17.63 13.93 -4.04
C THR A 2 -16.71 12.77 -4.43
N LEU A 3 -15.94 12.23 -3.48
CA LEU A 3 -15.18 10.99 -3.72
C LEU A 3 -16.09 9.85 -4.16
N GLN A 4 -17.31 9.80 -3.60
CA GLN A 4 -18.32 8.81 -3.96
C GLN A 4 -18.80 8.96 -5.41
N ASP A 5 -18.97 10.20 -5.89
CA ASP A 5 -19.29 10.46 -7.30
C ASP A 5 -18.14 10.02 -8.22
N LEU A 6 -16.89 10.23 -7.81
CA LEU A 6 -15.70 9.80 -8.54
C LEU A 6 -15.64 8.27 -8.68
N PHE A 7 -15.84 7.52 -7.58
CA PHE A 7 -15.91 6.07 -7.62
C PHE A 7 -17.09 5.57 -8.46
N ARG A 8 -18.23 6.28 -8.41
CA ARG A 8 -19.40 5.93 -9.22
C ARG A 8 -19.14 6.15 -10.71
N SER A 9 -18.50 7.26 -11.09
CA SER A 9 -18.12 7.53 -12.49
C SER A 9 -17.10 6.52 -13.01
N VAL A 10 -16.08 6.15 -12.22
CA VAL A 10 -15.11 5.11 -12.60
C VAL A 10 -15.77 3.73 -12.67
N SER A 11 -16.71 3.43 -11.78
CA SER A 11 -17.44 2.15 -11.79
C SER A 11 -18.45 2.05 -12.94
N GLN A 12 -18.97 3.18 -13.43
CA GLN A 12 -19.89 3.22 -14.58
C GLN A 12 -19.20 2.97 -15.92
N GLN A 13 -17.93 3.35 -16.06
CA GLN A 13 -17.11 3.07 -17.24
C GLN A 13 -15.73 2.53 -16.82
N PRO A 14 -15.65 1.24 -16.43
CA PRO A 14 -14.41 0.66 -15.93
C PRO A 14 -13.36 0.41 -17.02
N GLY A 15 -13.77 0.37 -18.29
CA GLY A 15 -12.92 0.07 -19.45
C GLY A 15 -11.64 0.93 -19.54
N PRO A 16 -11.73 2.27 -19.64
CA PRO A 16 -10.55 3.12 -19.77
C PRO A 16 -9.60 3.03 -18.57
N PHE A 17 -10.13 2.93 -17.34
CA PHE A 17 -9.30 2.79 -16.14
C PHE A 17 -8.55 1.45 -16.12
N ALA A 18 -9.24 0.36 -16.45
CA ALA A 18 -8.63 -0.96 -16.55
C ALA A 18 -7.57 -1.05 -17.66
N LEU A 19 -7.82 -0.42 -18.81
CA LEU A 19 -6.88 -0.37 -19.93
C LEU A 19 -5.59 0.37 -19.56
N VAL A 20 -5.69 1.53 -18.91
CA VAL A 20 -4.50 2.26 -18.45
C VAL A 20 -3.70 1.40 -17.47
N LEU A 21 -4.36 0.78 -16.50
CA LEU A 21 -3.71 -0.09 -15.51
C LEU A 21 -3.11 -1.36 -16.09
N MET A 22 -3.70 -1.95 -17.14
CA MET A 22 -3.10 -3.07 -17.87
C MET A 22 -1.94 -2.63 -18.76
N CYS A 23 -1.97 -1.39 -19.27
CA CYS A 23 -0.89 -0.87 -20.11
C CYS A 23 0.42 -0.72 -19.33
N ILE A 24 0.36 -0.39 -18.03
CA ILE A 24 1.56 -0.22 -17.19
C ILE A 24 2.43 -1.50 -17.10
N PRO A 25 1.91 -2.70 -16.75
CA PRO A 25 2.70 -3.94 -16.79
C PRO A 25 3.13 -4.32 -18.21
N LEU A 26 2.32 -4.01 -19.22
CA LEU A 26 2.70 -4.23 -20.62
C LEU A 26 3.91 -3.37 -21.02
N LEU A 27 3.92 -2.10 -20.63
CA LEU A 27 5.04 -1.19 -20.85
C LEU A 27 6.27 -1.62 -20.05
N ALA A 28 6.08 -2.11 -18.82
CA ALA A 28 7.17 -2.69 -18.03
C ALA A 28 7.78 -3.91 -18.73
N LEU A 29 6.97 -4.77 -19.36
CA LEU A 29 7.45 -5.87 -20.20
C LEU A 29 8.25 -5.38 -21.41
N LEU A 30 7.71 -4.40 -22.15
CA LEU A 30 8.36 -3.87 -23.35
C LEU A 30 9.71 -3.23 -23.02
N VAL A 31 9.76 -2.40 -21.96
CA VAL A 31 11.01 -1.80 -21.49
C VAL A 31 11.98 -2.88 -21.02
N ASN A 32 11.51 -3.92 -20.32
CA ASN A 32 12.32 -5.06 -19.90
C ASN A 32 12.92 -5.84 -21.10
N LEU A 33 12.16 -5.99 -22.19
CA LEU A 33 12.62 -6.63 -23.42
C LEU A 33 13.65 -5.76 -24.18
N TRP A 34 13.45 -4.43 -24.20
CA TRP A 34 14.29 -3.49 -24.95
C TRP A 34 15.53 -2.99 -24.20
N SER A 35 15.53 -3.06 -22.87
CA SER A 35 16.58 -2.54 -21.99
C SER A 35 17.94 -3.26 -22.12
N GLY A 36 18.09 -4.19 -23.07
CA GLY A 36 19.31 -4.95 -23.27
C GLY A 36 19.55 -6.01 -22.19
N ARG A 37 20.71 -6.64 -22.27
CA ARG A 37 21.15 -7.69 -21.32
C ARG A 37 22.33 -7.25 -20.46
N THR A 38 23.00 -6.16 -20.83
CA THR A 38 24.17 -5.68 -20.09
C THR A 38 23.75 -4.73 -18.94
N PRO A 39 24.45 -4.76 -17.79
CA PRO A 39 24.16 -3.87 -16.66
C PRO A 39 24.20 -2.38 -17.02
N GLU A 40 25.09 -1.97 -17.93
CA GLU A 40 25.25 -0.57 -18.33
C GLU A 40 24.08 -0.06 -19.18
N GLU A 41 23.59 -0.87 -20.13
CA GLU A 41 22.41 -0.54 -20.92
C GLU A 41 21.18 -0.43 -20.03
N ILE A 42 21.03 -1.35 -19.08
CA ILE A 42 19.92 -1.38 -18.15
C ILE A 42 19.89 -0.13 -17.25
N LEU A 43 21.05 0.35 -16.80
CA LEU A 43 21.15 1.57 -16.01
C LEU A 43 20.77 2.85 -16.78
N ARG A 44 20.91 2.88 -18.12
CA ARG A 44 20.44 4.01 -18.93
C ARG A 44 18.91 4.18 -18.86
N TRP A 45 18.19 3.07 -18.75
CA TRP A 45 16.73 3.04 -18.66
C TRP A 45 16.19 3.26 -17.23
N LYS A 46 17.06 3.53 -16.26
CA LYS A 46 16.68 3.75 -14.85
C LYS A 46 15.54 4.75 -14.66
N TYR A 47 15.53 5.87 -15.39
CA TYR A 47 14.45 6.86 -15.31
C TYR A 47 13.12 6.32 -15.86
N ALA A 48 13.14 5.54 -16.94
CA ALA A 48 11.94 4.90 -17.48
C ALA A 48 11.36 3.88 -16.49
N TYR A 49 12.21 3.06 -15.87
CA TYR A 49 11.80 2.16 -14.79
C TYR A 49 11.22 2.91 -13.59
N THR A 50 11.80 4.07 -13.25
CA THR A 50 11.28 4.92 -12.17
C THR A 50 9.85 5.36 -12.46
N VAL A 51 9.61 5.94 -13.65
CA VAL A 51 8.28 6.41 -14.04
C VAL A 51 7.26 5.28 -13.98
N LEU A 52 7.60 4.09 -14.48
CA LEU A 52 6.71 2.93 -14.45
C LEU A 52 6.42 2.45 -13.02
N VAL A 53 7.44 2.40 -12.16
CA VAL A 53 7.28 2.03 -10.73
C VAL A 53 6.31 3.00 -10.05
N TYR A 54 6.50 4.31 -10.18
CA TYR A 54 5.62 5.29 -9.54
C TYR A 54 4.21 5.28 -10.14
N ALA A 55 4.08 5.13 -11.47
CA ALA A 55 2.79 5.05 -12.14
C ALA A 55 1.96 3.84 -11.70
N ALA A 56 2.60 2.70 -11.42
CA ALA A 56 1.92 1.53 -10.89
C ALA A 56 1.68 1.60 -9.38
N ALA A 57 2.67 2.09 -8.63
CA ALA A 57 2.64 2.09 -7.17
C ALA A 57 1.63 3.09 -6.58
N ILE A 58 1.49 4.28 -7.14
CA ILE A 58 0.53 5.28 -6.64
C ILE A 58 -0.91 4.73 -6.61
N PRO A 59 -1.48 4.25 -7.73
CA PRO A 59 -2.83 3.68 -7.72
C PRO A 59 -2.92 2.37 -6.93
N GLY A 60 -1.86 1.55 -6.93
CA GLY A 60 -1.82 0.30 -6.16
C GLY A 60 -1.85 0.51 -4.65
N VAL A 61 -1.00 1.40 -4.12
CA VAL A 61 -0.95 1.75 -2.69
C VAL A 61 -2.25 2.42 -2.25
N PHE A 62 -2.83 3.29 -3.08
CA PHE A 62 -4.12 3.92 -2.80
C PHE A 62 -5.23 2.88 -2.67
N ALA A 63 -5.36 1.97 -3.64
CA ALA A 63 -6.35 0.90 -3.61
C ALA A 63 -6.15 -0.04 -2.42
N PHE A 64 -4.89 -0.37 -2.07
CA PHE A 64 -4.56 -1.20 -0.90
C PHE A 64 -4.97 -0.53 0.42
N THR A 65 -4.59 0.73 0.59
CA THR A 65 -4.91 1.52 1.79
C THR A 65 -6.41 1.67 1.98
N LEU A 66 -7.13 2.01 0.90
CA LEU A 66 -8.58 2.17 0.90
C LEU A 66 -9.28 0.87 1.29
N ASN A 67 -8.84 -0.26 0.74
CA ASN A 67 -9.38 -1.57 1.10
C ASN A 67 -9.24 -1.89 2.57
N ILE A 68 -8.04 -1.69 3.11
CA ILE A 68 -7.79 -1.95 4.52
C ILE A 68 -8.69 -1.06 5.38
N TYR A 69 -8.85 0.21 5.00
CA TYR A 69 -9.74 1.13 5.71
C TYR A 69 -11.20 0.64 5.67
N LEU A 70 -11.75 0.37 4.48
CA LEU A 70 -13.13 -0.09 4.31
C LEU A 70 -13.40 -1.41 5.03
N PHE A 71 -12.41 -2.31 5.03
CA PHE A 71 -12.53 -3.61 5.67
C PHE A 71 -12.44 -3.53 7.20
N LEU A 72 -11.47 -2.78 7.74
CA LEU A 72 -11.22 -2.71 9.18
C LEU A 72 -12.22 -1.81 9.91
N PHE A 73 -12.56 -0.63 9.34
CA PHE A 73 -13.38 0.38 10.02
C PHE A 73 -14.84 0.36 9.58
N GLU A 74 -15.11 0.29 8.28
CA GLU A 74 -16.50 0.25 7.77
C GLU A 74 -17.10 -1.15 7.75
N ARG A 75 -16.28 -2.19 7.98
CA ARG A 75 -16.69 -3.62 7.90
C ARG A 75 -17.42 -3.95 6.61
N GLN A 76 -17.08 -3.27 5.50
CA GLN A 76 -17.69 -3.57 4.22
C GLN A 76 -17.42 -5.02 3.85
N SER A 77 -18.46 -5.70 3.36
CA SER A 77 -18.29 -7.07 2.93
C SER A 77 -17.36 -7.12 1.71
N VAL A 78 -16.43 -8.07 1.72
CA VAL A 78 -15.54 -8.34 0.58
C VAL A 78 -16.34 -8.72 -0.68
N TRP A 79 -17.60 -9.13 -0.52
CA TRP A 79 -18.49 -9.55 -1.60
C TRP A 79 -19.07 -8.39 -2.43
N THR A 80 -19.14 -7.18 -1.85
CA THR A 80 -19.62 -5.97 -2.54
C THR A 80 -18.48 -5.15 -3.15
N MET A 81 -17.27 -5.70 -3.10
CA MET A 81 -16.04 -5.05 -3.54
C MET A 81 -16.00 -4.94 -5.07
N ASN A 82 -15.71 -3.75 -5.59
CA ASN A 82 -15.49 -3.58 -7.01
C ASN A 82 -14.08 -4.07 -7.38
N LEU A 83 -14.02 -5.29 -7.95
CA LEU A 83 -12.76 -5.94 -8.35
C LEU A 83 -11.90 -5.09 -9.29
N ILE A 84 -12.52 -4.30 -10.16
CA ILE A 84 -11.80 -3.52 -11.17
C ILE A 84 -11.12 -2.31 -10.53
N THR A 85 -11.81 -1.58 -9.65
CA THR A 85 -11.26 -0.35 -9.07
C THR A 85 -10.38 -0.61 -7.86
N GLN A 86 -10.55 -1.77 -7.22
CA GLN A 86 -9.90 -2.06 -5.94
C GLN A 86 -8.88 -3.20 -6.02
N VAL A 87 -9.14 -4.28 -6.78
CA VAL A 87 -8.20 -5.41 -6.91
C VAL A 87 -7.23 -5.21 -8.07
N LEU A 88 -7.72 -4.74 -9.24
CA LEU A 88 -6.89 -4.58 -10.43
C LEU A 88 -5.65 -3.69 -10.21
N PRO A 89 -5.71 -2.55 -9.52
CA PRO A 89 -4.53 -1.73 -9.27
C PRO A 89 -3.48 -2.45 -8.42
N MET A 90 -3.91 -3.27 -7.47
CA MET A 90 -3.04 -4.05 -6.60
C MET A 90 -2.30 -5.14 -7.38
N ILE A 91 -3.02 -5.86 -8.26
CA ILE A 91 -2.43 -6.87 -9.14
C ILE A 91 -1.47 -6.23 -10.15
N SER A 92 -1.86 -5.11 -10.77
CA SER A 92 -1.01 -4.38 -11.72
C SER A 92 0.28 -3.87 -11.08
N MET A 93 0.20 -3.31 -9.86
CA MET A 93 1.37 -2.93 -9.07
C MET A 93 2.26 -4.14 -8.76
N GLY A 94 1.68 -5.25 -8.30
CA GLY A 94 2.44 -6.47 -8.01
C GLY A 94 3.18 -6.99 -9.25
N ALA A 95 2.50 -7.07 -10.38
CA ALA A 95 3.05 -7.55 -11.65
C ALA A 95 4.18 -6.66 -12.17
N THR A 96 3.97 -5.34 -12.20
CA THR A 96 4.97 -4.35 -12.66
C THR A 96 6.23 -4.39 -11.79
N LEU A 97 6.08 -4.33 -10.47
CA LEU A 97 7.21 -4.38 -9.55
C LEU A 97 7.96 -5.70 -9.66
N TRP A 98 7.24 -6.83 -9.73
CA TRP A 98 7.87 -8.15 -9.87
C TRP A 98 8.70 -8.26 -11.15
N MET A 99 8.19 -7.77 -12.28
CA MET A 99 8.93 -7.75 -13.56
C MET A 99 10.18 -6.89 -13.50
N ILE A 100 10.10 -5.70 -12.91
CA ILE A 100 11.24 -4.77 -12.83
C ILE A 100 12.32 -5.33 -11.89
N ARG A 101 11.91 -5.97 -10.78
CA ARG A 101 12.83 -6.57 -9.80
C ARG A 101 13.73 -7.65 -10.42
N GLN A 102 13.27 -8.33 -11.47
CA GLN A 102 14.07 -9.36 -12.16
C GLN A 102 15.27 -8.78 -12.93
N LYS A 103 15.21 -7.50 -13.36
CA LYS A 103 16.27 -6.84 -14.12
C LYS A 103 17.16 -5.94 -13.28
N ILE A 104 16.56 -5.18 -12.35
CA ILE A 104 17.28 -4.17 -11.56
C ILE A 104 16.87 -4.30 -10.10
N PRO A 105 17.83 -4.34 -9.16
CA PRO A 105 17.48 -4.23 -7.76
C PRO A 105 16.96 -2.82 -7.46
N PHE A 106 15.87 -2.72 -6.70
CA PHE A 106 15.17 -1.45 -6.44
C PHE A 106 16.03 -0.38 -5.77
N SER A 107 17.20 -0.71 -5.23
CA SER A 107 18.19 0.26 -4.74
C SER A 107 18.65 1.25 -5.81
N TYR A 108 18.65 0.86 -7.10
CA TYR A 108 19.00 1.76 -8.20
C TYR A 108 17.82 2.64 -8.65
N VAL A 109 16.60 2.35 -8.21
CA VAL A 109 15.43 3.18 -8.54
C VAL A 109 15.44 4.42 -7.65
N PRO A 110 15.66 5.62 -8.22
CA PRO A 110 15.73 6.86 -7.46
C PRO A 110 14.41 7.10 -6.74
N GLY A 111 14.48 7.32 -5.43
CA GLY A 111 13.32 7.59 -4.58
C GLY A 111 12.55 6.36 -4.09
N PHE A 112 12.90 5.13 -4.48
CA PHE A 112 12.20 3.92 -4.02
C PHE A 112 12.26 3.74 -2.49
N GLY A 113 13.36 4.16 -1.85
CA GLY A 113 13.45 4.20 -0.39
C GLY A 113 12.39 5.10 0.27
N LYS A 114 12.00 6.20 -0.38
CA LYS A 114 10.92 7.07 0.10
C LYS A 114 9.55 6.40 -0.07
N LEU A 115 9.36 5.66 -1.17
CA LEU A 115 8.10 4.96 -1.46
C LEU A 115 7.85 3.80 -0.49
N SER A 116 8.88 2.99 -0.23
CA SER A 116 8.83 1.93 0.79
C SER A 116 8.67 2.50 2.21
N GLY A 117 9.40 3.58 2.55
CA GLY A 117 9.23 4.30 3.81
C GLY A 117 7.81 4.84 4.01
N PHE A 118 7.21 5.39 2.96
CA PHE A 118 5.82 5.86 2.98
C PHE A 118 4.82 4.71 3.21
N LEU A 119 5.01 3.58 2.53
CA LEU A 119 4.23 2.36 2.76
C LEU A 119 4.33 1.86 4.20
N THR A 120 5.54 1.86 4.79
CA THR A 120 5.72 1.47 6.19
C THR A 120 5.05 2.45 7.15
N LEU A 121 5.07 3.75 6.85
CA LEU A 121 4.39 4.76 7.65
C LEU A 121 2.87 4.58 7.59
N ILE A 122 2.30 4.37 6.40
CA ILE A 122 0.87 4.08 6.24
C ILE A 122 0.50 2.81 7.00
N ALA A 123 1.27 1.73 6.85
CA ALA A 123 1.01 0.47 7.53
C ALA A 123 1.06 0.63 9.06
N ALA A 124 2.04 1.37 9.57
CA ALA A 124 2.14 1.69 10.99
C ALA A 124 0.93 2.51 11.47
N LEU A 125 0.54 3.55 10.73
CA LEU A 125 -0.61 4.39 11.05
C LEU A 125 -1.92 3.58 11.07
N ILE A 126 -2.16 2.77 10.05
CA ILE A 126 -3.32 1.87 9.99
C ILE A 126 -3.28 0.87 11.15
N GLY A 127 -2.11 0.29 11.46
CA GLY A 127 -1.95 -0.63 12.57
C GLY A 127 -2.31 0.00 13.92
N VAL A 128 -1.88 1.25 14.14
CA VAL A 128 -2.26 2.03 15.32
C VAL A 128 -3.77 2.30 15.33
N LEU A 129 -4.33 2.82 14.24
CA LEU A 129 -5.77 3.12 14.16
C LEU A 129 -6.63 1.86 14.34
N PHE A 130 -6.20 0.72 13.80
CA PHE A 130 -6.85 -0.57 13.98
C PHE A 130 -6.82 -1.02 15.43
N PHE A 131 -5.69 -0.84 16.12
CA PHE A 131 -5.58 -1.15 17.54
C PHE A 131 -6.51 -0.25 18.37
N LEU A 132 -6.58 1.05 18.06
CA LEU A 132 -7.48 2.00 18.71
C LEU A 132 -8.96 1.63 18.49
N ASP A 133 -9.35 1.29 17.26
CA ASP A 133 -10.72 0.88 16.93
C ASP A 133 -11.12 -0.41 17.65
N ARG A 134 -10.23 -1.43 17.62
CA ARG A 134 -10.50 -2.71 18.27
C ARG A 134 -10.58 -2.60 19.79
N LEU A 135 -9.86 -1.65 20.38
CA LEU A 135 -9.93 -1.33 21.81
C LEU A 135 -11.27 -0.71 22.25
N HIS A 136 -12.21 -0.44 21.33
CA HIS A 136 -13.54 0.09 21.66
C HIS A 136 -13.49 1.27 22.64
N PHE A 137 -12.59 2.24 22.41
CA PHE A 137 -12.56 3.49 23.20
C PHE A 137 -13.79 4.40 22.99
N TYR A 138 -14.83 3.91 22.31
CA TYR A 138 -16.02 4.68 21.94
C TYR A 138 -17.32 4.22 22.62
N ALA A 139 -17.31 3.19 23.48
CA ALA A 139 -18.56 2.73 24.12
C ALA A 139 -18.38 2.00 25.46
N VAL A 140 -17.62 2.57 26.41
CA VAL A 140 -17.76 2.17 27.83
C VAL A 140 -17.78 3.40 28.71
N THR A 141 -19.00 3.82 29.06
CA THR A 141 -19.38 4.32 30.39
C THR A 141 -18.28 4.15 31.44
N TYR A 142 -17.78 5.26 32.00
CA TYR A 142 -17.09 5.30 33.29
C TYR A 142 -15.95 4.27 33.47
N VAL A 143 -15.05 4.11 32.50
CA VAL A 143 -13.78 3.41 32.77
C VAL A 143 -12.88 4.37 33.55
N PRO A 144 -12.58 4.13 34.84
CA PRO A 144 -11.75 5.03 35.61
C PRO A 144 -10.36 5.10 34.99
N PHE A 145 -9.82 6.33 34.93
CA PHE A 145 -8.51 6.68 34.37
C PHE A 145 -7.36 5.75 34.82
N ALA A 146 -7.52 5.11 35.99
CA ALA A 146 -6.63 4.07 36.50
C ALA A 146 -6.38 2.90 35.53
N TYR A 147 -7.39 2.38 34.82
CA TYR A 147 -7.18 1.24 33.91
C TYR A 147 -6.42 1.61 32.64
N LEU A 148 -6.61 2.84 32.15
CA LEU A 148 -5.80 3.43 31.07
C LEU A 148 -4.33 3.55 31.50
N LEU A 149 -4.10 4.01 32.73
CA LEU A 149 -2.78 4.18 33.31
C LEU A 149 -2.09 2.82 33.55
N ILE A 150 -2.84 1.80 33.99
CA ILE A 150 -2.36 0.42 34.12
C ILE A 150 -1.99 -0.18 32.75
N GLY A 151 -2.80 0.03 31.72
CA GLY A 151 -2.49 -0.41 30.36
C GLY A 151 -1.22 0.24 29.81
N PHE A 152 -1.08 1.56 30.01
CA PHE A 152 0.10 2.31 29.59
C PHE A 152 1.38 1.84 30.30
N VAL A 153 1.31 1.63 31.62
CA VAL A 153 2.43 1.10 32.41
C VAL A 153 2.75 -0.35 32.03
N GLY A 154 1.73 -1.18 31.78
CA GLY A 154 1.91 -2.57 31.36
C GLY A 154 2.63 -2.70 30.02
N VAL A 155 2.28 -1.85 29.04
CA VAL A 155 2.97 -1.81 27.74
C VAL A 155 4.42 -1.34 27.89
N LEU A 156 4.69 -0.31 28.69
CA LEU A 156 6.06 0.14 28.97
C LEU A 156 6.92 -0.95 29.62
N LEU A 157 6.34 -1.74 30.53
CA LEU A 157 7.03 -2.88 31.15
C LEU A 157 7.28 -4.01 30.16
N LEU A 158 6.33 -4.33 29.28
CA LEU A 158 6.51 -5.34 28.23
C LEU A 158 7.60 -4.95 27.24
N ILE A 159 7.63 -3.69 26.81
CA ILE A 159 8.69 -3.18 25.92
C ILE A 159 10.04 -3.24 26.62
N ARG A 160 10.12 -2.81 27.89
CA ARG A 160 11.35 -2.87 28.69
C ARG A 160 11.84 -4.32 28.85
N PHE A 161 10.93 -5.25 29.11
CA PHE A 161 11.27 -6.67 29.31
C PHE A 161 11.66 -7.36 28.00
N ALA A 162 11.02 -7.00 26.89
CA ALA A 162 11.38 -7.47 25.56
C ALA A 162 12.78 -6.99 25.16
N TRP A 163 13.12 -5.72 25.45
CA TRP A 163 14.46 -5.19 25.21
C TRP A 163 15.53 -5.82 26.09
N SER A 164 15.27 -6.08 27.37
CA SER A 164 16.24 -6.74 28.26
C SER A 164 16.43 -8.24 27.99
N ARG A 165 15.65 -8.84 27.08
CA ARG A 165 15.85 -10.22 26.61
C ARG A 165 16.48 -10.30 25.21
N LEU A 166 16.49 -9.19 24.47
CA LEU A 166 17.05 -9.13 23.12
C LEU A 166 18.46 -8.50 23.08
N PHE A 167 18.88 -7.85 24.17
CA PHE A 167 20.24 -7.41 24.46
C PHE A 167 20.71 -8.00 25.79
#